data_AF-A0A7G8WBJ7-F1
#
_entry.id   AF-A0A7G8WBJ7-F1
#
_cell.length_a   1.000
_cell.length_b   1.000
_cell.length_c   1.000
_cell.angle_alpha   90.00
_cell.angle_beta   90.00
_cell.angle_gamma   90.00
#
_symmetry.space_group_name_H-M   'P 1'
#
loop_
_entity.id
_entity.type
_entity.pdbx_description
1 polymer ?
#
loop_
_entity_poly.entity_id
_entity_poly.type
_entity_poly.pdbx_seq_one_letter_code
_entity_poly.pdbx_strand_id
1 'polypeptide(L)'
;MIKITKWLINLSPLQIGLLLILMPFIAGVVNGLIAFISIFLDSEFPIPLFHLSILIIHIIFMLWIWFFSVTINRKMLKINNTLFKICFLILFLYRLLEFMSNLSLDIYKKGWYLDHNIISFIEISMYIYTLLVIVSYIYLTTFTAKIMTKLSIEKVKLFTSEIPHFFSIFIFPIGIPLLQLRVQNYLNKNKLFGFNFSKKVTTKKREYQPTNKIEKKIKEQKNEINREDPSRFMPK
;
A
#
# COMPACT_ATOMS: atom_id res chain seq x y z
N MET A 1 1.07 -3.87 -18.81
CA MET A 1 1.04 -3.99 -17.34
C MET A 1 2.39 -3.68 -16.67
N ILE A 2 3.50 -4.37 -16.99
CA ILE A 2 4.79 -4.21 -16.29
C ILE A 2 5.33 -2.75 -16.31
N LYS A 3 5.17 -2.02 -17.42
CA LYS A 3 5.60 -0.60 -17.50
C LYS A 3 4.82 0.30 -16.53
N ILE A 4 3.50 0.14 -16.46
CA ILE A 4 2.61 0.95 -15.60
C ILE A 4 2.86 0.63 -14.12
N THR A 5 2.98 -0.65 -13.77
CA THR A 5 3.31 -1.04 -12.38
C THR A 5 4.70 -0.57 -11.99
N LYS A 6 5.67 -0.61 -12.91
CA LYS A 6 7.02 -0.04 -12.67
C LYS A 6 6.96 1.47 -12.41
N TRP A 7 6.18 2.20 -13.20
CA TRP A 7 5.95 3.63 -12.98
C TRP A 7 5.30 3.91 -11.63
N LEU A 8 4.23 3.18 -11.29
CA LEU A 8 3.52 3.32 -10.02
C LEU A 8 4.42 3.06 -8.80
N ILE A 9 5.26 2.03 -8.87
CA ILE A 9 6.20 1.67 -7.80
C ILE A 9 7.36 2.68 -7.70
N ASN A 10 7.64 3.45 -8.75
CA ASN A 10 8.64 4.51 -8.74
C ASN A 10 8.17 5.83 -8.11
N LEU A 11 6.85 6.03 -7.98
CA LEU A 11 6.32 7.24 -7.36
C LEU A 11 6.73 7.32 -5.89
N SER A 12 7.15 8.48 -5.43
CA SER A 12 7.44 8.70 -4.01
C SER A 12 6.19 8.46 -3.14
N PRO A 13 6.35 8.05 -1.87
CA PRO A 13 5.26 7.91 -0.91
C PRO A 13 4.32 9.13 -0.87
N LEU A 14 4.90 10.33 -0.91
CA LEU A 14 4.15 11.58 -0.89
C LEU A 14 3.32 11.73 -2.18
N GLN A 15 3.91 11.48 -3.35
CA GLN A 15 3.21 11.58 -4.63
C GLN A 15 2.04 10.60 -4.72
N ILE A 16 2.24 9.34 -4.31
CA ILE A 16 1.15 8.35 -4.35
C ILE A 16 0.08 8.66 -3.31
N GLY A 17 0.46 9.15 -2.11
CA GLY A 17 -0.50 9.57 -1.09
C GLY A 17 -1.33 10.77 -1.53
N LEU A 18 -0.69 11.80 -2.09
CA LEU A 18 -1.38 12.95 -2.66
C LEU A 18 -2.29 12.52 -3.82
N LEU A 19 -1.84 11.67 -4.73
CA LEU A 19 -2.68 11.18 -5.83
C LEU A 19 -3.95 10.50 -5.31
N LEU A 20 -3.83 9.61 -4.32
CA LEU A 20 -4.96 8.83 -3.81
C LEU A 20 -5.96 9.67 -2.99
N ILE A 21 -5.51 10.74 -2.32
CA ILE A 21 -6.36 11.60 -1.47
C ILE A 21 -6.91 12.80 -2.23
N LEU A 22 -6.10 13.43 -3.08
CA LEU A 22 -6.44 14.65 -3.80
C LEU A 22 -7.38 14.38 -4.98
N MET A 23 -7.22 13.24 -5.65
CA MET A 23 -8.07 12.89 -6.80
C MET A 23 -9.57 12.82 -6.48
N PRO A 24 -10.03 12.09 -5.44
CA PRO A 24 -11.45 12.06 -5.10
C PRO A 24 -11.92 13.38 -4.49
N PHE A 25 -11.03 14.11 -3.81
CA PHE A 25 -11.34 15.44 -3.28
C PHE A 25 -11.64 16.44 -4.41
N ILE A 26 -10.76 16.56 -5.41
CA ILE A 26 -10.97 17.43 -6.57
C ILE A 26 -12.21 16.99 -7.34
N ALA A 27 -12.36 15.67 -7.57
CA ALA A 27 -13.54 15.15 -8.26
C ALA A 27 -14.84 15.53 -7.52
N GLY A 28 -14.86 15.44 -6.19
CA GLY A 28 -15.99 15.86 -5.35
C GLY A 28 -16.28 17.36 -5.44
N VAL A 29 -15.25 18.21 -5.40
CA VAL A 29 -15.41 19.67 -5.56
C VAL A 29 -15.99 20.00 -6.94
N VAL A 30 -15.45 19.42 -8.01
CA VAL A 30 -15.96 19.64 -9.36
C VAL A 30 -17.38 19.11 -9.50
N ASN A 31 -17.70 17.93 -8.96
CA ASN A 31 -19.06 17.38 -8.98
C ASN A 31 -20.04 18.30 -8.24
N GLY A 32 -19.63 18.88 -7.11
CA GLY A 32 -20.42 19.83 -6.34
C GLY A 32 -20.66 21.14 -7.09
N LEU A 33 -19.64 21.66 -7.79
CA LEU A 33 -19.78 22.84 -8.65
C LEU A 33 -20.71 22.57 -9.83
N ILE A 34 -20.59 21.42 -10.48
CA ILE A 34 -21.50 21.01 -11.55
C ILE A 34 -22.92 20.93 -11.01
N ALA A 35 -23.15 20.24 -9.89
CA ALA A 35 -24.48 20.13 -9.28
C ALA A 35 -25.05 21.50 -8.89
N PHE A 36 -24.22 22.42 -8.39
CA PHE A 36 -24.63 23.79 -8.10
C PHE A 36 -25.07 24.54 -9.36
N ILE A 37 -24.29 24.47 -10.45
CA ILE A 37 -24.62 25.08 -11.74
C ILE A 37 -25.89 24.46 -12.35
N SER A 38 -26.06 23.14 -12.25
CA SER A 38 -27.25 22.42 -12.72
C SER A 38 -28.55 22.96 -12.14
N ILE A 39 -28.55 23.40 -10.87
CA ILE A 39 -29.72 24.00 -10.21
C ILE A 39 -30.13 25.30 -10.91
N PHE A 40 -29.18 26.09 -11.40
CA PHE A 40 -29.47 27.35 -12.10
C PHE A 40 -29.83 27.16 -13.58
N LEU A 41 -29.33 26.11 -14.21
CA LEU A 41 -29.54 25.83 -15.63
C LEU A 41 -30.71 24.88 -15.92
N ASP A 42 -31.36 24.35 -14.88
CA ASP A 42 -32.41 23.31 -15.00
C ASP A 42 -31.98 22.15 -15.91
N SER A 43 -30.71 21.74 -15.78
CA SER A 43 -30.07 20.76 -16.65
C SER A 43 -29.41 19.65 -15.85
N GLU A 44 -29.71 18.38 -16.15
CA GLU A 44 -29.01 17.23 -15.57
C GLU A 44 -27.64 17.04 -16.26
N PHE A 45 -26.55 17.17 -15.50
CA PHE A 45 -25.21 16.77 -15.94
C PHE A 45 -24.86 15.39 -15.37
N PRO A 46 -24.86 14.31 -16.18
CA PRO A 46 -24.82 12.94 -15.69
C PRO A 46 -23.40 12.38 -15.47
N ILE A 47 -22.36 13.21 -15.34
CA ILE A 47 -20.98 12.68 -15.25
C ILE A 47 -20.64 12.38 -13.79
N PRO A 48 -20.53 11.10 -13.36
CA PRO A 48 -20.26 10.78 -11.96
C PRO A 48 -18.75 10.86 -11.67
N LEU A 49 -18.17 12.07 -11.78
CA LEU A 49 -16.71 12.31 -11.63
C LEU A 49 -16.15 11.73 -10.33
N PHE A 50 -16.92 11.85 -9.24
CA PHE A 50 -16.55 11.28 -7.95
C PHE A 50 -16.43 9.75 -8.01
N HIS A 51 -17.42 9.04 -8.56
CA HIS A 51 -17.36 7.58 -8.69
C HIS A 51 -16.25 7.14 -9.65
N LEU A 52 -16.01 7.89 -10.73
CA LEU A 52 -14.89 7.65 -11.64
C LEU A 52 -13.54 7.76 -10.91
N SER A 53 -13.39 8.76 -10.04
CA SER A 53 -12.17 8.94 -9.24
C SER A 53 -11.95 7.77 -8.29
N ILE A 54 -13.00 7.29 -7.62
CA ILE A 54 -12.94 6.11 -6.74
C ILE A 54 -12.53 4.86 -7.52
N LEU A 55 -13.07 4.66 -8.72
CA LEU A 55 -12.71 3.54 -9.59
C LEU A 55 -11.22 3.59 -9.95
N ILE A 56 -10.70 4.76 -10.34
CA ILE A 56 -9.28 4.92 -10.71
C ILE A 56 -8.37 4.64 -9.51
N ILE A 57 -8.71 5.14 -8.33
CA ILE A 57 -7.99 4.88 -7.07
C ILE A 57 -7.97 3.38 -6.76
N HIS A 58 -9.10 2.68 -6.94
CA HIS A 58 -9.15 1.22 -6.78
C HIS A 58 -8.32 0.48 -7.82
N ILE A 59 -8.32 0.92 -9.09
CA ILE A 59 -7.44 0.35 -10.11
C ILE A 59 -5.98 0.50 -9.71
N ILE A 60 -5.58 1.64 -9.14
CA ILE A 60 -4.22 1.85 -8.62
C ILE A 60 -3.91 0.86 -7.49
N PHE A 61 -4.81 0.70 -6.51
CA PHE A 61 -4.68 -0.31 -5.44
C PHE A 61 -4.52 -1.73 -6.00
N MET A 62 -5.35 -2.09 -6.97
CA MET A 62 -5.33 -3.41 -7.60
C MET A 62 -4.02 -3.65 -8.34
N LEU A 63 -3.54 -2.68 -9.11
CA LEU A 63 -2.24 -2.74 -9.77
C LEU A 63 -1.09 -2.89 -8.77
N TRP A 64 -1.19 -2.19 -7.64
CA TRP A 64 -0.20 -2.25 -6.57
C TRP A 64 -0.15 -3.65 -5.93
N ILE A 65 -1.28 -4.20 -5.48
CA ILE A 65 -1.34 -5.55 -4.89
C ILE A 65 -0.92 -6.62 -5.90
N TRP A 66 -1.36 -6.52 -7.15
CA TRP A 66 -0.98 -7.44 -8.22
C TRP A 66 0.54 -7.49 -8.43
N PHE A 67 1.21 -6.34 -8.33
CA PHE A 67 2.66 -6.29 -8.43
C PHE A 67 3.35 -7.17 -7.37
N PHE A 68 2.92 -7.13 -6.11
CA PHE A 68 3.51 -8.00 -5.07
C PHE A 68 3.10 -9.46 -5.23
N SER A 69 1.80 -9.69 -5.24
CA SER A 69 1.20 -11.01 -5.08
C SER A 69 1.32 -11.89 -6.31
N VAL A 70 1.54 -11.27 -7.48
CA VAL A 70 1.80 -11.98 -8.73
C VAL A 70 3.22 -11.72 -9.23
N THR A 71 3.62 -10.46 -9.37
CA THR A 71 4.87 -10.14 -10.10
C THR A 71 6.12 -10.44 -9.26
N ILE A 72 6.17 -10.02 -7.99
CA ILE A 72 7.28 -10.36 -7.10
C ILE A 72 7.20 -11.82 -6.69
N ASN A 73 6.01 -12.30 -6.29
CA ASN A 73 5.81 -13.69 -5.90
C ASN A 73 6.33 -14.65 -6.98
N ARG A 74 5.99 -14.46 -8.26
CA ARG A 74 6.49 -15.29 -9.38
C ARG A 74 8.01 -15.31 -9.47
N LYS A 75 8.71 -14.20 -9.16
CA LYS A 75 10.16 -14.10 -9.27
C LYS A 75 10.90 -14.66 -8.06
N MET A 76 10.39 -14.45 -6.85
CA MET A 76 11.13 -14.69 -5.61
C MET A 76 10.62 -15.87 -4.77
N LEU A 77 9.29 -16.08 -4.67
CA LEU A 77 8.70 -17.01 -3.69
C LEU A 77 7.94 -18.19 -4.31
N LYS A 78 7.38 -18.01 -5.50
CA LYS A 78 6.59 -19.00 -6.27
C LYS A 78 5.44 -19.64 -5.47
N ILE A 79 4.82 -18.89 -4.57
CA ILE A 79 3.65 -19.36 -3.80
C ILE A 79 2.44 -19.43 -4.73
N ASN A 80 1.63 -20.50 -4.61
CA ASN A 80 0.40 -20.63 -5.39
C ASN A 80 -0.52 -19.42 -5.16
N ASN A 81 -0.99 -18.81 -6.24
CA ASN A 81 -1.81 -17.60 -6.24
C ASN A 81 -3.10 -17.73 -7.05
N THR A 82 -3.59 -18.95 -7.30
CA THR A 82 -4.85 -19.18 -8.01
C THR A 82 -6.04 -18.51 -7.31
N LEU A 83 -6.22 -18.77 -6.01
CA LEU A 83 -7.30 -18.17 -5.23
C LEU A 83 -7.17 -16.64 -5.18
N PHE A 84 -5.95 -16.11 -5.09
CA PHE A 84 -5.68 -14.67 -5.16
C PHE A 84 -6.21 -14.06 -6.46
N LYS A 85 -6.00 -14.71 -7.61
CA LYS A 85 -6.51 -14.21 -8.90
C LYS A 85 -8.04 -14.22 -8.98
N ILE A 86 -8.69 -15.21 -8.37
CA ILE A 86 -10.16 -15.28 -8.30
C ILE A 86 -10.70 -14.14 -7.44
N CYS A 87 -10.19 -13.97 -6.22
CA CYS A 87 -10.58 -12.85 -5.34
C CYS A 87 -10.29 -11.49 -5.99
N PHE A 88 -9.18 -11.38 -6.72
CA PHE A 88 -8.83 -10.18 -7.48
C PHE A 88 -9.88 -9.86 -8.53
N LEU A 89 -10.33 -10.86 -9.29
CA LEU A 89 -11.35 -10.69 -10.31
C LEU A 89 -12.70 -10.30 -9.70
N ILE A 90 -13.10 -10.95 -8.60
CA ILE A 90 -14.35 -10.62 -7.89
C ILE A 90 -14.36 -9.14 -7.47
N LEU A 91 -13.28 -8.67 -6.83
CA LEU A 91 -13.18 -7.27 -6.39
C LEU A 91 -13.13 -6.29 -7.56
N PHE A 92 -12.43 -6.64 -8.64
CA PHE A 92 -12.36 -5.80 -9.84
C PHE A 92 -13.72 -5.66 -10.52
N LEU A 93 -14.44 -6.78 -10.71
CA LEU A 93 -15.78 -6.79 -11.30
C LEU A 93 -16.76 -6.01 -10.44
N TYR A 94 -16.72 -6.16 -9.12
CA TYR A 94 -17.58 -5.40 -8.21
C TYR A 94 -17.40 -3.89 -8.39
N ARG A 95 -16.16 -3.39 -8.37
CA ARG A 95 -15.89 -1.95 -8.54
C ARG A 95 -16.28 -1.44 -9.92
N LEU A 96 -16.11 -2.26 -10.96
CA LEU A 96 -16.56 -1.91 -12.31
C LEU A 96 -18.09 -1.82 -12.38
N LEU A 97 -18.81 -2.80 -11.82
CA LEU A 97 -20.27 -2.81 -11.77
C LEU A 97 -20.81 -1.63 -10.96
N GLU A 98 -20.23 -1.34 -9.80
CA GLU A 98 -20.57 -0.18 -8.98
C GLU A 98 -20.43 1.13 -9.76
N PHE A 99 -19.34 1.30 -10.52
CA PHE A 99 -19.18 2.46 -11.40
C PHE A 99 -20.24 2.51 -12.52
N MET A 100 -20.51 1.37 -13.17
CA MET A 100 -21.52 1.27 -14.23
C MET A 100 -22.94 1.58 -13.73
N SER A 101 -23.30 1.13 -12.53
CA SER A 101 -24.58 1.46 -11.89
C SER A 101 -24.70 2.96 -11.58
N ASN A 102 -23.58 3.63 -11.28
CA ASN A 102 -23.55 5.06 -11.00
C ASN A 102 -23.48 5.95 -12.26
N LEU A 103 -23.35 5.38 -13.47
CA LEU A 103 -23.28 6.15 -14.71
C LEU A 103 -24.61 6.82 -15.12
N SER A 104 -25.67 6.72 -14.32
CA SER A 104 -27.00 7.33 -14.58
C SER A 104 -27.50 7.08 -16.01
N LEU A 105 -27.10 5.97 -16.63
CA LEU A 105 -27.55 5.58 -17.96
C LEU A 105 -29.05 5.33 -17.89
N ASP A 106 -29.82 5.91 -18.82
CA ASP A 106 -31.29 5.82 -18.87
C ASP A 106 -31.85 4.39 -18.81
N ILE A 107 -31.01 3.40 -19.12
CA ILE A 107 -31.29 1.96 -19.03
C ILE A 107 -31.63 1.53 -17.58
N TYR A 108 -31.15 2.24 -16.56
CA TYR A 108 -31.47 2.01 -15.15
C TYR A 108 -32.62 2.89 -14.61
N LYS A 109 -33.04 3.93 -15.33
CA LYS A 109 -34.13 4.84 -14.92
C LYS A 109 -35.53 4.24 -15.16
N LYS A 110 -35.66 3.28 -16.09
CA LYS A 110 -36.92 2.53 -16.24
C LYS A 110 -37.08 1.57 -15.07
N GLY A 111 -38.00 1.87 -14.17
CA GLY A 111 -38.42 0.94 -13.12
C GLY A 111 -38.75 -0.41 -13.74
N TRP A 112 -37.98 -1.43 -13.39
CA TRP A 112 -38.28 -2.78 -13.81
C TRP A 112 -39.51 -3.21 -13.02
N TYR A 113 -40.66 -3.38 -13.70
CA TYR A 113 -41.85 -4.00 -13.11
C TYR A 113 -41.57 -5.48 -12.86
N LEU A 114 -40.83 -5.76 -11.79
CA LEU A 114 -40.49 -7.11 -11.33
C LEU A 114 -41.38 -7.46 -10.15
N ASP A 115 -41.85 -8.71 -10.13
CA ASP A 115 -42.60 -9.24 -9.00
C ASP A 115 -41.80 -9.16 -7.70
N HIS A 116 -42.51 -9.02 -6.58
CA HIS A 116 -41.91 -8.83 -5.25
C HIS A 116 -40.94 -9.96 -4.85
N ASN A 117 -41.19 -11.20 -5.31
CA ASN A 117 -40.30 -12.34 -5.11
C ASN A 117 -38.98 -12.20 -5.87
N ILE A 118 -39.01 -11.62 -7.07
CA ILE A 118 -37.82 -11.41 -7.90
C ILE A 118 -36.97 -10.29 -7.30
N ILE A 119 -37.60 -9.22 -6.81
CA ILE A 119 -36.93 -8.12 -6.09
C ILE A 119 -36.22 -8.67 -4.85
N SER A 120 -36.93 -9.43 -4.01
CA SER A 120 -36.33 -10.05 -2.81
C SER A 120 -35.14 -10.96 -3.15
N PHE A 121 -35.23 -11.74 -4.24
CA PHE A 121 -34.13 -12.59 -4.69
C PHE A 121 -32.91 -11.78 -5.16
N ILE A 122 -33.12 -10.67 -5.88
CA ILE A 122 -32.06 -9.77 -6.32
C ILE A 122 -31.36 -9.14 -5.10
N GLU A 123 -32.11 -8.67 -4.11
CA GLU A 123 -31.56 -8.07 -2.90
C GLU A 123 -30.69 -9.07 -2.10
N ILE A 124 -31.18 -10.29 -1.90
CA ILE A 124 -30.41 -11.36 -1.23
C ILE A 124 -29.14 -11.68 -2.03
N SER A 125 -29.24 -11.77 -3.36
CA SER A 125 -28.09 -12.04 -4.23
C SER A 125 -27.04 -10.93 -4.15
N MET A 126 -27.46 -9.67 -4.11
CA MET A 126 -26.59 -8.51 -3.94
C MET A 126 -25.90 -8.52 -2.56
N TYR A 127 -26.61 -8.94 -1.51
CA TYR A 127 -26.04 -9.08 -0.17
C TYR A 127 -24.96 -10.16 -0.11
N ILE A 128 -25.25 -11.34 -0.67
CA ILE A 128 -24.27 -12.45 -0.77
C ILE A 128 -23.05 -12.01 -1.59
N TYR A 129 -23.26 -11.31 -2.70
CA TYR A 129 -22.18 -10.79 -3.51
C TYR A 129 -21.32 -9.78 -2.76
N THR A 130 -21.95 -8.89 -1.97
CA THR A 130 -21.23 -7.93 -1.12
C THR A 130 -20.38 -8.64 -0.06
N LEU A 131 -20.88 -9.68 0.58
CA LEU A 131 -20.10 -10.52 1.50
C LEU A 131 -18.91 -11.18 0.80
N LEU A 132 -19.10 -11.73 -0.39
CA LEU A 132 -18.02 -12.32 -1.20
C LEU A 132 -16.93 -11.30 -1.54
N VAL A 133 -17.31 -10.05 -1.80
CA VAL A 133 -16.37 -8.95 -2.07
C VAL A 133 -15.56 -8.61 -0.82
N ILE A 134 -16.20 -8.53 0.36
CA ILE A 134 -15.52 -8.28 1.64
C ILE A 134 -14.52 -9.40 1.94
N VAL A 135 -14.95 -10.66 1.83
CA VAL A 135 -14.07 -11.83 2.04
C VAL A 135 -12.91 -11.81 1.03
N SER A 136 -13.18 -11.49 -0.23
CA SER A 136 -12.15 -11.36 -1.26
C SER A 136 -11.14 -10.25 -0.92
N TYR A 137 -11.61 -9.10 -0.43
CA TYR A 137 -10.73 -8.00 0.00
C TYR A 137 -9.83 -8.40 1.18
N ILE A 138 -10.39 -9.05 2.20
CA ILE A 138 -9.63 -9.58 3.35
C ILE A 138 -8.59 -10.61 2.88
N TYR A 139 -8.96 -11.49 1.96
CA TYR A 139 -8.03 -12.46 1.42
C TYR A 139 -6.89 -11.81 0.62
N LEU A 140 -7.19 -10.84 -0.25
CA LEU A 140 -6.18 -10.12 -1.04
C LEU A 140 -5.17 -9.38 -0.16
N THR A 141 -5.65 -8.70 0.87
CA THR A 141 -4.82 -7.97 1.85
C THR A 141 -3.95 -8.94 2.65
N THR A 142 -4.52 -10.02 3.16
CA THR A 142 -3.81 -11.07 3.92
C THR A 142 -2.75 -11.78 3.08
N PHE A 143 -3.09 -12.19 1.86
CA PHE A 143 -2.15 -12.85 0.95
C PHE A 143 -0.98 -11.93 0.61
N THR A 144 -1.25 -10.65 0.33
CA THR A 144 -0.20 -9.68 0.03
C THR A 144 0.68 -9.42 1.25
N ALA A 145 0.10 -9.31 2.45
CA ALA A 145 0.84 -9.18 3.70
C ALA A 145 1.79 -10.37 3.95
N LYS A 146 1.32 -11.59 3.70
CA LYS A 146 2.13 -12.81 3.76
C LYS A 146 3.32 -12.77 2.80
N ILE A 147 3.10 -12.31 1.56
CA ILE A 147 4.19 -12.10 0.60
C ILE A 147 5.20 -11.07 1.12
N MET A 148 4.73 -9.91 1.61
CA MET A 148 5.61 -8.85 2.12
C MET A 148 6.45 -9.29 3.34
N THR A 149 5.83 -10.06 4.25
CA THR A 149 6.48 -10.61 5.44
C THR A 149 7.57 -11.60 5.05
N LYS A 150 7.28 -12.53 4.12
CA LYS A 150 8.25 -13.51 3.61
C LYS A 150 9.42 -12.86 2.88
N LEU A 151 9.19 -11.73 2.21
CA LEU A 151 10.24 -10.96 1.57
C LEU A 151 11.10 -10.19 2.58
N SER A 152 10.71 -10.14 3.87
CA SER A 152 11.37 -9.34 4.90
C SER A 152 11.58 -7.89 4.44
N ILE A 153 10.53 -7.29 3.88
CA ILE A 153 10.54 -5.89 3.42
C ILE A 153 10.86 -4.95 4.59
N GLU A 154 10.70 -5.42 5.83
CA GLU A 154 11.06 -4.69 7.05
C GLU A 154 12.00 -5.48 7.97
N LYS A 155 13.03 -4.79 8.45
CA LYS A 155 13.93 -5.28 9.53
C LYS A 155 13.53 -4.76 10.91
N VAL A 156 12.38 -4.10 11.03
CA VAL A 156 11.89 -3.59 12.31
C VAL A 156 11.22 -4.73 13.06
N LYS A 157 11.63 -4.96 14.32
CA LYS A 157 11.18 -6.07 15.17
C LYS A 157 9.64 -6.17 15.31
N LEU A 158 8.93 -5.06 15.09
CA LEU A 158 7.47 -4.98 15.14
C LEU A 158 6.77 -5.52 13.88
N PHE A 159 7.45 -5.54 12.73
CA PHE A 159 6.90 -5.93 11.41
C PHE A 159 7.40 -7.29 10.93
N THR A 160 7.80 -8.15 11.87
CA THR A 160 8.19 -9.55 11.58
C THR A 160 6.98 -10.47 11.42
N SER A 161 5.78 -10.00 11.75
CA SER A 161 4.52 -10.72 11.62
C SER A 161 3.68 -10.21 10.45
N GLU A 162 2.72 -11.02 10.02
CA GLU A 162 1.83 -10.68 8.89
C GLU A 162 0.84 -9.55 9.24
N ILE A 163 0.56 -9.34 10.53
CA ILE A 163 -0.51 -8.46 11.04
C ILE A 163 -0.27 -6.98 10.70
N PRO A 164 0.91 -6.37 10.96
CA PRO A 164 1.13 -4.96 10.63
C PRO A 164 1.10 -4.68 9.12
N HIS A 165 1.58 -5.64 8.32
CA HIS A 165 1.48 -5.56 6.87
C HIS A 165 0.03 -5.66 6.40
N PHE A 166 -0.77 -6.55 7.00
CA PHE A 166 -2.20 -6.65 6.73
C PHE A 166 -2.90 -5.31 6.98
N PHE A 167 -2.77 -4.74 8.17
CA PHE A 167 -3.42 -3.46 8.48
C PHE A 167 -2.95 -2.32 7.59
N SER A 168 -1.66 -2.29 7.24
CA SER A 168 -1.12 -1.28 6.32
C SER A 168 -1.65 -1.42 4.89
N ILE A 169 -2.10 -2.60 4.45
CA ILE A 169 -2.72 -2.76 3.13
C ILE A 169 -4.24 -2.56 3.24
N PHE A 170 -4.84 -3.01 4.33
CA PHE A 170 -6.27 -2.94 4.61
C PHE A 170 -6.76 -1.50 4.80
N ILE A 171 -5.97 -0.61 5.41
CA ILE A 171 -6.30 0.81 5.58
C ILE A 171 -5.93 1.59 4.31
N PHE A 172 -6.47 1.16 3.17
CA PHE A 172 -6.36 1.88 1.91
C PHE A 172 -7.30 3.11 1.91
N PRO A 173 -6.88 4.30 1.43
CA PRO A 173 -5.67 4.61 0.67
C PRO A 173 -4.41 4.98 1.46
N ILE A 174 -4.49 5.13 2.78
CA ILE A 174 -3.43 5.71 3.60
C ILE A 174 -2.21 4.79 3.73
N GLY A 175 -2.45 3.48 3.81
CA GLY A 175 -1.39 2.54 4.15
C GLY A 175 -0.46 2.16 2.99
N ILE A 176 -0.89 2.28 1.71
CA ILE A 176 0.03 2.10 0.56
C ILE A 176 1.21 3.09 0.60
N PRO A 177 0.99 4.42 0.72
CA PRO A 177 2.08 5.39 0.86
C PRO A 177 3.13 5.01 1.90
N LEU A 178 2.69 4.53 3.07
CA LEU A 178 3.60 4.13 4.16
C LEU A 178 4.47 2.93 3.77
N LEU A 179 3.89 1.96 3.07
CA LEU A 179 4.59 0.77 2.58
C LEU A 179 5.49 1.10 1.37
N GLN A 180 5.12 2.08 0.56
CA GLN A 180 5.79 2.43 -0.70
C GLN A 180 7.30 2.68 -0.52
N LEU A 181 7.71 3.45 0.51
CA LEU A 181 9.13 3.74 0.76
C LEU A 181 9.93 2.45 1.01
N ARG A 182 9.34 1.56 1.81
CA ARG A 182 9.97 0.33 2.28
C ARG A 182 10.13 -0.65 1.13
N VAL A 183 9.10 -0.76 0.30
CA VAL A 183 9.08 -1.51 -0.95
C VAL A 183 10.19 -1.03 -1.89
N GLN A 184 10.29 0.28 -2.13
CA GLN A 184 11.29 0.83 -3.03
C GLN A 184 12.71 0.49 -2.56
N ASN A 185 12.98 0.65 -1.27
CA ASN A 185 14.26 0.28 -0.67
C ASN A 185 14.56 -1.21 -0.84
N TYR A 186 13.57 -2.08 -0.64
CA TYR A 186 13.72 -3.52 -0.85
C TYR A 186 14.04 -3.86 -2.31
N LEU A 187 13.29 -3.31 -3.26
CA LEU A 187 13.48 -3.57 -4.69
C LEU A 187 14.86 -3.11 -5.17
N ASN A 188 15.33 -1.96 -4.70
CA ASN A 188 16.68 -1.45 -4.97
C ASN A 188 17.77 -2.37 -4.44
N LYS A 189 17.65 -2.77 -3.17
CA LYS A 189 18.64 -3.62 -2.52
C LYS A 189 18.81 -4.95 -3.27
N ASN A 190 17.72 -5.50 -3.76
CA ASN A 190 17.71 -6.78 -4.48
C ASN A 190 17.90 -6.64 -6.00
N LYS A 191 18.20 -5.42 -6.50
CA LYS A 191 18.34 -5.10 -7.94
C LYS A 191 17.19 -5.63 -8.79
N LEU A 192 15.99 -5.68 -8.21
CA LEU A 192 14.80 -6.19 -8.89
C LEU A 192 14.31 -5.15 -9.90
N PHE A 193 14.00 -5.59 -11.12
CA PHE A 193 13.38 -4.78 -12.19
C PHE A 193 14.18 -3.54 -12.67
N GLY A 194 15.48 -3.45 -12.40
CA GLY A 194 16.32 -2.33 -12.89
C GLY A 194 15.79 -0.98 -12.38
N PHE A 195 15.46 -0.93 -11.09
CA PHE A 195 15.10 0.30 -10.41
C PHE A 195 16.38 1.03 -9.98
N ASN A 196 16.62 2.22 -10.53
CA ASN A 196 17.65 3.15 -10.07
C ASN A 196 16.94 4.28 -9.34
N PHE A 197 16.66 4.10 -8.05
CA PHE A 197 16.24 5.25 -7.25
C PHE A 197 17.48 6.03 -6.88
N SER A 198 17.44 7.35 -7.14
CA SER A 198 18.49 8.25 -6.68
C SER A 198 18.68 8.07 -5.19
N LYS A 199 19.87 7.63 -4.81
CA LYS A 199 20.32 7.44 -3.44
C LYS A 199 20.37 8.81 -2.75
N LYS A 200 19.24 9.35 -2.27
CA LYS A 200 19.27 10.28 -1.13
C LYS A 200 19.51 9.46 0.13
N VAL A 201 20.75 9.03 0.23
CA VAL A 201 21.35 8.44 1.41
C VAL A 201 21.41 9.53 2.47
N THR A 202 20.40 9.59 3.33
CA THR A 202 20.65 9.99 4.72
C THR A 202 20.91 8.74 5.54
N THR A 203 21.92 7.96 5.17
CA THR A 203 22.68 7.28 6.21
C THR A 203 23.54 8.35 6.87
N LYS A 204 23.02 8.98 7.92
CA LYS A 204 23.92 9.31 9.03
C LYS A 204 24.40 7.95 9.53
N LYS A 205 25.51 7.45 8.98
CA LYS A 205 26.38 6.56 9.74
C LYS A 205 26.62 7.33 11.02
N ARG A 206 26.04 6.90 12.14
CA ARG A 206 26.64 7.20 13.43
C ARG A 206 27.97 6.47 13.39
N GLU A 207 29.00 7.13 12.88
CA GLU A 207 30.33 6.88 13.35
C GLU A 207 30.23 6.98 14.87
N TYR A 208 30.49 5.85 15.52
CA TYR A 208 30.67 5.82 16.94
C TYR A 208 31.96 6.60 17.20
N GLN A 209 31.84 7.92 17.35
CA GLN A 209 32.93 8.69 17.94
C GLN A 209 33.01 8.22 19.39
N PRO A 210 34.11 7.57 19.81
CA PRO A 210 34.30 7.28 21.23
C PRO A 210 34.20 8.61 21.96
N THR A 211 33.28 8.67 22.93
CA THR A 211 33.10 9.87 23.74
C THR A 211 34.43 10.13 24.46
N ASN A 212 34.93 11.38 24.37
CA ASN A 212 36.17 11.86 25.00
C ASN A 212 36.33 11.46 26.49
N LYS A 213 35.26 11.05 27.18
CA LYS A 213 35.31 10.49 28.55
C LYS A 213 36.01 9.13 28.65
N ILE A 214 35.92 8.25 27.64
CA ILE A 214 36.52 6.92 27.67
C ILE A 214 38.03 7.00 27.40
N GLU A 215 38.45 7.78 26.42
CA GLU A 215 39.89 8.01 26.16
C GLU A 215 40.59 8.71 27.33
N LYS A 216 39.90 9.63 28.02
CA LYS A 216 40.45 10.31 29.20
C LYS A 216 40.63 9.33 30.37
N LYS A 217 39.64 8.45 30.64
CA LYS A 217 39.76 7.37 31.64
C LYS A 217 40.86 6.35 31.32
N ILE A 218 41.03 5.99 30.05
CA ILE A 218 42.09 5.05 29.63
C ILE A 218 43.47 5.69 29.77
N LYS A 219 43.62 6.99 29.47
CA LYS A 219 44.87 7.73 29.72
C LYS A 219 45.18 7.88 31.21
N GLU A 220 44.17 8.11 32.04
CA GLU A 220 44.33 8.19 33.50
C GLU A 220 44.76 6.83 34.09
N GLN A 221 44.14 5.72 33.68
CA GLN A 221 44.56 4.37 34.11
C GLN A 221 45.95 3.95 33.61
N LYS A 222 46.33 4.30 32.38
CA LYS A 222 47.70 4.04 31.88
C LYS A 222 48.77 4.83 32.65
N ASN A 223 48.44 6.02 33.14
CA ASN A 223 49.36 6.83 33.93
C ASN A 223 49.52 6.34 35.37
N GLU A 224 48.52 5.65 35.94
CA GLU A 224 48.65 4.98 37.24
C GLU A 224 49.53 3.73 37.14
N ILE A 225 49.37 2.90 36.10
CA ILE A 225 50.17 1.68 35.91
C ILE A 225 51.65 2.01 35.68
N ASN A 226 51.96 3.11 34.97
CA ASN A 226 53.34 3.54 34.75
C ASN A 226 54.03 4.15 35.98
N ARG A 227 53.31 4.34 37.10
CA ARG A 227 53.86 4.82 38.38
C ARG A 227 54.05 3.70 39.40
N GLU A 228 53.53 2.50 39.16
CA GLU A 228 53.74 1.36 40.04
C GLU A 228 55.07 0.66 39.70
N ASP A 229 55.83 0.36 40.76
CA ASP A 229 57.13 -0.30 40.66
C ASP A 229 56.98 -1.69 40.02
N PRO A 230 57.60 -1.94 38.84
CA PRO A 230 57.46 -3.18 38.10
C PRO A 230 58.02 -4.40 38.85
N SER A 231 58.81 -4.21 39.91
CA SER A 231 59.32 -5.30 40.76
C SER A 231 58.22 -6.01 41.57
N ARG A 232 57.02 -5.43 41.69
CA ARG A 232 55.89 -6.00 42.45
C ARG A 232 55.23 -7.20 41.77
N PHE A 233 55.46 -7.42 40.47
CA PHE A 233 54.81 -8.46 39.67
C PHE A 233 55.73 -9.63 39.29
N MET A 234 56.96 -9.70 39.81
CA MET A 234 57.82 -10.87 39.61
C MET A 234 57.52 -11.97 40.64
N PRO A 235 57.28 -13.22 40.22
CA PRO A 235 57.12 -14.34 41.13
C PRO A 235 58.45 -14.65 41.84
N LYS A 236 58.38 -14.93 43.14
CA LYS A 236 59.51 -15.38 43.96
C LYS A 236 59.92 -16.80 43.62
#